data_AF-A0A2V6QSQ0-F1
#
_entry.id   AF-A0A2V6QSQ0-F1
#
_cell.length_a   1.000
_cell.length_b   1.000
_cell.length_c   1.000
_cell.angle_alpha   90.00
_cell.angle_beta   90.00
_cell.angle_gamma   90.00
#
_symmetry.space_group_name_H-M   'P 1'
#
loop_
_entity.id
_entity.type
_entity.pdbx_description
1 polymer ?
#
loop_
_entity_poly.entity_id
_entity_poly.type
_entity_poly.pdbx_seq_one_letter_code
_entity_poly.pdbx_strand_id
1 'polypeptide(L)' 'MDIFVQQVVSGLATGGIYGSLALALVMIYQATDVVNYAQGEMAMFSTYLAWTLINAGLPYWVAFAATLAI' A
#
# COMPACT_ATOMS: atom_id res chain seq x y z
N MET A 1 29.92 2.44 0.88
CA MET A 1 28.96 3.34 1.56
C MET A 1 27.58 3.29 0.93
N ASP A 2 27.47 2.86 -0.33
CA ASP A 2 26.20 2.80 -1.07
C ASP A 2 25.16 1.86 -0.42
N ILE A 3 25.59 0.67 0.02
CA ILE A 3 24.69 -0.29 0.69
C ILE A 3 24.10 0.28 1.98
N PHE A 4 24.90 1.02 2.77
CA PHE A 4 24.42 1.64 4.00
C PHE A 4 23.34 2.69 3.70
N VAL A 5 23.59 3.57 2.72
CA VAL A 5 22.61 4.58 2.29
C VAL A 5 21.35 3.92 1.73
N GLN A 6 21.48 2.90 0.88
CA GLN A 6 20.34 2.16 0.34
C GLN A 6 19.50 1.50 1.45
N GLN A 7 20.14 0.91 2.46
CA GLN A 7 19.44 0.27 3.57
C GLN A 7 18.69 1.29 4.43
N VAL A 8 19.30 2.45 4.70
CA VAL A 8 18.66 3.55 5.43
C VAL A 8 17.45 4.08 4.64
N VAL A 9 17.60 4.34 3.35
CA VAL A 9 16.50 4.83 2.49
C VAL A 9 15.39 3.78 2.38
N SER A 10 15.73 2.51 2.18
CA SER A 10 14.74 1.42 2.12
C SER A 10 14.00 1.25 3.46
N GLY A 11 14.72 1.39 4.57
CA GLY A 11 14.16 1.36 5.91
C GLY A 11 13.21 2.51 6.17
N LEU A 12 13.58 3.73 5.78
CA LEU A 12 12.72 4.91 5.86
C LEU A 12 11.48 4.79 4.97
N ALA A 13 11.62 4.29 3.75
CA ALA A 13 10.50 4.06 2.83
C ALA A 13 9.51 3.05 3.43
N THR A 14 10.03 1.91 3.90
CA THR A 14 9.21 0.86 4.52
C THR A 14 8.54 1.34 5.81
N GLY A 15 9.29 2.05 6.66
CA GLY A 15 8.76 2.66 7.89
C GLY A 15 7.70 3.72 7.61
N GLY A 16 7.86 4.52 6.55
CA GLY A 16 6.87 5.50 6.12
C GLY A 16 5.55 4.86 5.66
N ILE A 17 5.62 3.73 4.94
CA ILE A 17 4.44 2.97 4.54
C ILE A 17 3.69 2.46 5.77
N TYR A 18 4.37 1.80 6.71
CA TYR A 18 3.69 1.28 7.91
C TYR A 18 3.22 2.39 8.85
N GLY A 19 3.98 3.48 8.98
CA GLY A 19 3.60 4.64 9.77
C GLY A 19 2.36 5.35 9.22
N SER A 20 2.28 5.55 7.90
CA SER A 20 1.10 6.13 7.25
C SER A 20 -0.13 5.23 7.36
N LEU A 21 0.03 3.90 7.26
CA LEU A 21 -1.04 2.94 7.48
C LEU A 21 -1.58 3.00 8.92
N ALA A 22 -0.69 3.08 9.92
CA ALA A 22 -1.08 3.25 11.32
C ALA A 22 -1.82 4.58 11.55
N LEU A 23 -1.32 5.68 10.96
CA LEU A 23 -1.99 6.99 11.04
C LEU A 23 -3.39 6.95 10.42
N ALA A 24 -3.57 6.31 9.27
CA ALA A 24 -4.88 6.19 8.63
C ALA A 24 -5.88 5.42 9.52
N LEU A 25 -5.46 4.30 10.11
CA LEU A 25 -6.28 3.52 11.04
C LEU A 25 -6.68 4.36 12.27
N VAL A 26 -5.72 5.06 12.88
CA VAL A 26 -5.97 5.90 14.06
C VAL A 26 -6.89 7.07 13.72
N MET A 27 -6.71 7.74 12.58
CA MET A 27 -7.56 8.86 12.18
C MET A 27 -9.02 8.44 11.98
N ILE A 28 -9.27 7.30 11.33
CA ILE A 28 -10.63 6.78 11.14
C ILE A 28 -11.25 6.41 12.48
N TYR A 29 -10.52 5.69 13.32
CA TYR A 29 -11.00 5.33 14.65
C TYR A 29 -11.33 6.57 15.49
N GLN A 30 -10.44 7.56 15.51
CA GLN A 30 -10.64 8.79 16.28
C GLN A 30 -11.84 9.62 15.80
N ALA A 31 -12.18 9.56 14.51
CA ALA A 31 -13.30 10.30 13.94
C ALA A 31 -14.65 9.56 14.06
N THR A 32 -14.64 8.23 14.16
CA THR A 32 -15.85 7.40 14.07
C THR A 32 -16.13 6.55 15.31
N ASP A 33 -15.17 6.42 16.22
CA ASP A 33 -15.13 5.46 17.34
C ASP A 33 -15.31 3.99 16.89
N VAL A 34 -15.09 3.70 15.60
CA VAL A 34 -15.22 2.36 15.01
C VAL A 34 -13.90 1.96 14.35
N VAL A 35 -13.43 0.75 14.64
CA VAL A 35 -12.24 0.18 14.01
C VAL A 35 -12.58 -0.33 12.61
N ASN A 36 -11.92 0.20 11.59
CA ASN A 36 -12.11 -0.23 10.20
C ASN A 36 -11.25 -1.45 9.85
N TYR A 37 -11.81 -2.65 9.99
CA TYR A 37 -11.15 -3.90 9.58
C TYR A 37 -11.07 -4.08 8.07
N ALA A 38 -11.96 -3.45 7.30
CA ALA A 38 -11.96 -3.53 5.84
C ALA A 38 -10.73 -2.86 5.22
N GLN A 39 -10.05 -1.97 5.95
CA GLN A 39 -8.85 -1.28 5.44
C GLN A 39 -7.73 -2.25 5.07
N GLY A 40 -7.55 -3.34 5.82
CA GLY A 40 -6.58 -4.39 5.50
C GLY A 40 -7.02 -5.24 4.31
N GLU A 41 -8.30 -5.62 4.25
CA GLU A 41 -8.86 -6.41 3.16
C GLU A 41 -8.81 -5.67 1.81
N MET A 42 -9.13 -4.38 1.81
CA MET A 42 -9.08 -3.53 0.61
C MET A 42 -7.64 -3.33 0.11
N ALA A 43 -6.68 -3.18 1.01
CA ALA A 43 -5.26 -3.12 0.65
C ALA A 43 -4.80 -4.44 0.02
N MET A 44 -5.15 -5.59 0.61
CA MET A 44 -4.82 -6.89 0.04
C MET A 44 -5.47 -7.07 -1.34
N PHE A 45 -6.76 -6.75 -1.48
CA PHE A 45 -7.52 -6.88 -2.71
C PHE A 45 -6.90 -6.08 -3.86
N SER A 46 -6.65 -4.79 -3.65
CA SER A 46 -6.03 -3.92 -4.67
C SER A 46 -4.63 -4.40 -5.06
N THR A 47 -3.84 -4.86 -4.09
CA THR A 47 -2.49 -5.41 -4.37
C THR A 47 -2.56 -6.69 -5.20
N TYR A 48 -3.47 -7.61 -4.85
CA TYR A 48 -3.68 -8.84 -5.61
C TYR A 48 -4.20 -8.56 -7.02
N LEU A 49 -5.10 -7.58 -7.16
CA LEU A 49 -5.64 -7.16 -8.46
C LEU A 49 -4.53 -6.58 -9.36
N ALA A 50 -3.68 -5.70 -8.84
CA ALA A 50 -2.53 -5.20 -9.59
C ALA A 50 -1.58 -6.33 -9.99
N TRP A 51 -1.30 -7.25 -9.06
CA TRP A 51 -0.43 -8.40 -9.30
C TRP A 51 -0.99 -9.33 -10.37
N THR A 52 -2.30 -9.64 -10.36
CA THR A 52 -2.92 -10.50 -11.38
C THR A 52 -2.88 -9.86 -12.76
N LEU A 53 -3.16 -8.55 -12.87
CA LEU A 53 -3.07 -7.81 -14.13
C LEU A 53 -1.63 -7.81 -14.70
N ILE A 54 -0.64 -7.59 -13.84
CA ILE A 54 0.78 -7.64 -14.25
C ILE A 54 1.15 -9.06 -14.72
N ASN A 55 0.72 -10.11 -14.01
CA ASN A 55 0.98 -11.50 -14.43
C ASN A 55 0.23 -11.89 -15.71
N ALA A 56 -0.90 -11.24 -16.01
CA ALA A 56 -1.60 -11.38 -17.28
C ALA A 56 -0.86 -10.71 -18.46
N GLY A 57 0.29 -10.08 -18.21
CA GLY A 57 1.14 -9.46 -19.23
C GLY A 57 0.83 -7.98 -19.49
N LEU A 58 -0.03 -7.35 -18.69
CA LEU A 58 -0.29 -5.91 -18.84
C LEU A 58 0.94 -5.10 -18.41
N PRO A 59 1.29 -4.02 -19.14
CA PRO A 59 2.31 -3.09 -18.70
C PRO A 59 1.96 -2.48 -17.34
N TYR A 60 2.97 -2.25 -16.50
CA TYR A 60 2.80 -1.71 -15.14
C TYR A 60 1.85 -0.51 -15.07
N TRP A 61 2.02 0.47 -15.97
CA TRP A 61 1.20 1.68 -15.98
C TRP A 61 -0.27 1.43 -16.31
N VAL A 62 -0.54 0.46 -17.18
CA VAL A 62 -1.92 0.07 -17.54
C VAL A 62 -2.55 -0.69 -16.37
N ALA A 63 -1.82 -1.65 -15.79
CA ALA A 63 -2.28 -2.38 -14.61
C ALA A 63 -2.56 -1.43 -13.43
N PHE A 64 -1.67 -0.47 -13.17
CA PHE A 64 -1.84 0.54 -12.14
C PHE A 64 -3.12 1.38 -12.34
N ALA A 65 -3.32 1.93 -13.53
CA ALA A 65 -4.51 2.72 -13.83
C ALA A 65 -5.80 1.88 -13.74
N ALA A 66 -5.76 0.62 -14.19
CA ALA A 66 -6.89 -0.30 -14.09
C ALA A 66 -7.21 -0.66 -12.63
N THR A 67 -6.21 -0.93 -11.79
CA THR A 67 -6.41 -1.20 -10.36
C THR A 67 -6.99 -0.01 -9.62
N LEU A 68 -6.61 1.23 -9.97
CA LEU A 68 -7.19 2.42 -9.35
C LEU A 68 -8.64 2.70 -9.77
N ALA A 69 -9.04 2.22 -10.95
CA ALA A 69 -10.39 2.40 -11.48
C ALA A 69 -11.40 1.39 -10.93
N ILE A 70 -10.92 0.30 -10.32
CA ILE A 70 -11.72 -0.79 -9.74
C ILE A 70 -11.82 -0.60 -8.23
#